data_AF-A0A388Q4Z0-F1
#
_entry.id   AF-A0A388Q4Z0-F1
#
_cell.length_a   1.000
_cell.length_b   1.000
_cell.length_c   1.000
_cell.angle_alpha   90.00
_cell.angle_beta   90.00
_cell.angle_gamma   90.00
#
_symmetry.space_group_name_H-M   'P 1'
#
loop_
_entity.id
_entity.type
_entity.pdbx_description
1 polymer ?
#
loop_
_entity_poly.entity_id
_entity_poly.type
_entity_poly.pdbx_seq_one_letter_code
_entity_poly.pdbx_strand_id
1 'polypeptide(L)'
;MIPLLQLAYFNPVVKEWTPEKQVEELRQREICDFCLYVITPKMEGFYSIAEAIDDSNKRPEKTIFCFLPTDETDTFTSVQITSLEAVCKMIKKNHAKVCHSLQEIADYLNDAV
;
A
#
# COMPACT_ATOMS: atom_id res chain seq x y z
N MET A 1 11.04 5.02 2.74
CA MET A 1 10.18 6.22 2.61
C MET A 1 10.30 6.73 1.19
N ILE A 2 9.22 7.25 0.60
CA ILE A 2 9.22 7.84 -0.74
C ILE A 2 9.69 9.31 -0.60
N PRO A 3 10.90 9.68 -1.01
CA PRO A 3 11.45 11.02 -0.75
C PRO A 3 10.72 12.14 -1.51
N LEU A 4 9.90 11.79 -2.49
CA LEU A 4 9.22 12.70 -3.41
C LEU A 4 7.85 13.19 -2.91
N LEU A 5 7.37 12.69 -1.77
CA LEU A 5 6.06 13.06 -1.23
C LEU A 5 6.11 14.46 -0.61
N GLN A 6 5.13 15.30 -0.96
CA GLN A 6 5.01 16.68 -0.48
C GLN A 6 3.91 16.85 0.59
N LEU A 7 3.28 15.76 1.03
CA LEU A 7 2.18 15.72 2.00
C LEU A 7 2.60 15.12 3.34
N ALA A 8 1.79 15.40 4.37
CA ALA A 8 1.91 14.73 5.66
C ALA A 8 1.55 13.25 5.52
N TYR A 9 2.35 12.36 6.10
CA TYR A 9 2.10 10.92 6.08
C TYR A 9 2.31 10.29 7.45
N PHE A 10 1.54 9.25 7.72
CA PHE A 10 1.74 8.36 8.86
C PHE A 10 2.36 7.05 8.35
N ASN A 11 3.49 6.63 8.94
CA ASN A 11 4.10 5.35 8.62
C ASN A 11 3.75 4.34 9.73
N PRO A 12 2.89 3.34 9.47
CA PRO A 12 2.47 2.37 10.48
C PRO A 12 3.57 1.36 10.87
N VAL A 13 4.69 1.32 10.14
CA VAL A 13 5.79 0.38 10.42
C VAL A 13 6.49 0.75 11.73
N VAL A 14 6.27 -0.08 12.75
CA VAL A 14 6.85 0.07 14.09
C VAL A 14 7.63 -1.20 14.46
N LYS A 15 8.76 -1.03 15.17
CA LYS A 15 9.60 -2.18 15.61
C LYS A 15 8.93 -3.07 16.66
N GLU A 16 8.02 -2.49 17.45
CA GLU A 16 7.29 -3.19 18.52
C GLU A 16 5.80 -2.99 18.29
N TRP A 17 5.07 -4.10 18.16
CA TRP A 17 3.62 -4.11 18.00
C TRP A 17 2.98 -4.11 19.40
N THR A 18 2.22 -3.06 19.73
CA THR A 18 1.42 -2.98 20.96
C THR A 18 -0.04 -2.70 20.61
N PRO A 19 -1.01 -3.12 21.43
CA PRO A 19 -2.44 -2.89 21.17
C PRO A 19 -2.79 -1.41 20.92
N GLU A 20 -2.11 -0.48 21.58
CA GLU A 20 -2.31 0.96 21.43
C GLU A 20 -1.90 1.45 20.04
N LYS A 21 -0.85 0.88 19.45
CA LYS A 21 -0.40 1.21 18.10
C LYS A 21 -1.37 0.70 17.04
N GLN A 22 -2.01 -0.45 17.28
CA GLN A 22 -3.09 -0.95 16.43
C GLN A 22 -4.30 0.00 16.46
N VAL A 23 -4.67 0.51 17.65
CA VAL A 23 -5.76 1.49 17.78
C VAL A 23 -5.42 2.78 17.02
N GLU A 24 -4.18 3.27 17.14
CA GLU A 24 -3.76 4.47 16.41
C GLU A 24 -3.72 4.26 14.89
N GLU A 25 -3.27 3.10 14.42
CA GLU A 25 -3.32 2.74 12.99
C GLU A 25 -4.74 2.74 12.45
N LEU A 26 -5.70 2.14 13.18
CA LEU A 26 -7.11 2.16 12.82
C LEU A 26 -7.67 3.59 12.76
N ARG A 27 -7.31 4.43 13.74
CA ARG A 27 -7.73 5.84 13.78
C ARG A 27 -7.16 6.62 12.60
N GLN A 28 -5.88 6.46 12.28
CA GLN A 28 -5.23 7.10 11.14
C GLN A 28 -5.90 6.67 9.83
N ARG A 29 -6.23 5.38 9.69
CA ARG A 29 -6.95 4.85 8.51
C ARG A 29 -8.34 5.46 8.32
N GLU A 30 -8.99 5.89 9.41
CA GLU A 30 -10.29 6.59 9.33
C GLU A 30 -10.15 8.04 8.90
N ILE A 31 -9.13 8.76 9.39
CA ILE A 31 -8.99 10.20 9.17
C ILE A 31 -8.18 10.56 7.93
N CYS A 32 -7.27 9.69 7.47
CA CYS A 32 -6.42 9.97 6.32
C CYS A 32 -7.23 9.92 5.02
N ASP A 33 -6.93 10.87 4.13
CA ASP A 33 -7.53 10.97 2.80
C ASP A 33 -7.14 9.80 1.89
N PHE A 34 -5.96 9.21 2.14
CA PHE A 34 -5.42 8.09 1.37
C PHE A 34 -4.88 6.98 2.27
N CYS A 35 -5.01 5.74 1.80
CA CYS A 35 -4.44 4.53 2.38
C CYS A 35 -3.51 3.90 1.34
N LEU A 36 -2.19 4.03 1.54
CA LEU A 36 -1.17 3.57 0.60
C LEU A 36 -0.57 2.24 1.05
N TYR A 37 -0.67 1.23 0.18
CA TYR A 37 -0.05 -0.09 0.36
C TYR A 37 1.07 -0.26 -0.65
N VAL A 38 2.31 -0.41 -0.16
CA VAL A 38 3.49 -0.73 -0.99
C VAL A 38 4.04 -2.08 -0.55
N ILE A 39 3.85 -3.10 -1.38
CA ILE A 39 4.30 -4.47 -1.11
C ILE A 39 5.66 -4.70 -1.75
N THR A 40 6.64 -5.18 -0.99
CA THR A 40 7.99 -5.48 -1.50
C THR A 40 8.42 -6.90 -1.13
N PRO A 41 9.47 -7.45 -1.76
CA PRO A 41 9.97 -8.80 -1.45
C PRO A 41 10.39 -9.00 0.01
N LYS A 42 10.58 -7.92 0.77
CA LYS A 42 10.86 -7.94 2.21
C LYS A 42 9.62 -8.18 3.08
N MET A 43 8.44 -8.38 2.47
CA MET A 43 7.23 -8.72 3.22
C MET A 43 7.42 -10.04 3.99
N GLU A 44 7.11 -10.04 5.29
CA GLU A 44 7.12 -11.26 6.10
C GLU A 44 5.72 -11.89 6.20
N GLY A 45 4.68 -11.09 6.05
CA GLY A 45 3.29 -11.51 6.23
C GLY A 45 2.39 -11.03 5.10
N PHE A 46 1.22 -11.68 4.98
CA PHE A 46 0.27 -11.44 3.90
C PHE A 46 -0.88 -10.49 4.29
N TYR A 47 -0.93 -10.05 5.55
CA TYR A 47 -2.07 -9.31 6.08
C TYR A 47 -2.31 -8.00 5.32
N SER A 48 -1.26 -7.22 5.02
CA SER A 48 -1.39 -5.98 4.25
C SER A 48 -1.96 -6.17 2.84
N ILE A 49 -1.77 -7.34 2.23
CA ILE A 49 -2.41 -7.68 0.95
C ILE A 49 -3.92 -7.89 1.16
N ALA A 50 -4.30 -8.61 2.21
CA ALA A 50 -5.71 -8.83 2.55
C ALA A 50 -6.41 -7.50 2.90
N GLU A 51 -5.75 -6.62 3.64
CA GLU A 51 -6.26 -5.27 3.93
C GLU A 51 -6.40 -4.42 2.69
N ALA A 52 -5.41 -4.41 1.79
CA ALA A 52 -5.53 -3.68 0.52
C ALA A 52 -6.74 -4.14 -0.30
N ILE A 53 -7.03 -5.45 -0.30
CA ILE A 53 -8.22 -5.99 -0.96
C ILE A 53 -9.51 -5.55 -0.23
N ASP A 54 -9.56 -5.66 1.09
CA ASP A 54 -10.74 -5.28 1.89
C ASP A 54 -11.04 -3.77 1.81
N ASP A 55 -10.02 -2.93 1.98
CA ASP A 55 -10.14 -1.48 1.88
C ASP A 55 -10.47 -1.06 0.44
N SER A 56 -9.91 -1.70 -0.59
CA SER A 56 -10.33 -1.41 -1.97
C SER A 56 -11.81 -1.71 -2.23
N ASN A 57 -12.40 -2.70 -1.54
CA ASN A 57 -13.85 -2.98 -1.65
C ASN A 57 -14.69 -1.94 -0.89
N LYS A 58 -14.25 -1.54 0.31
CA LYS A 58 -15.04 -0.71 1.22
C LYS A 58 -14.89 0.79 0.96
N ARG A 59 -13.70 1.19 0.50
CA ARG A 59 -13.19 2.57 0.46
C ARG A 59 -12.30 2.80 -0.79
N PRO A 60 -12.74 2.41 -2.00
CA PRO A 60 -11.91 2.43 -3.20
C PRO A 60 -11.30 3.80 -3.54
N GLU A 61 -12.01 4.88 -3.21
CA GLU A 61 -11.60 6.26 -3.47
C GLU A 61 -10.31 6.68 -2.76
N LYS A 62 -10.01 6.06 -1.60
CA LYS A 62 -8.79 6.35 -0.83
C LYS A 62 -7.73 5.27 -0.90
N THR A 63 -8.06 4.07 -1.39
CA THR A 63 -7.11 2.96 -1.45
C THR A 63 -6.18 3.08 -2.66
N ILE A 64 -4.89 3.06 -2.38
CA ILE A 64 -3.81 3.04 -3.39
C ILE A 64 -2.95 1.82 -3.14
N PHE A 65 -2.78 0.97 -4.16
CA PHE A 65 -1.94 -0.22 -4.08
C PHE A 65 -0.78 -0.16 -5.07
N CYS A 66 0.39 -0.60 -4.64
CA CYS A 66 1.55 -0.81 -5.47
C CYS A 66 2.33 -2.01 -4.94
N PHE A 67 2.96 -2.76 -5.83
CA PHE A 67 4.03 -3.66 -5.43
C PHE A 67 5.29 -3.34 -6.23
N LEU A 68 6.44 -3.45 -5.57
CA LEU A 68 7.75 -3.32 -6.19
C LEU A 68 8.32 -4.73 -6.41
N PRO A 69 8.64 -5.13 -7.65
CA PRO A 69 9.19 -6.46 -7.91
C PRO A 69 10.52 -6.76 -7.20
N THR A 70 11.29 -5.70 -6.93
CA THR A 70 12.63 -5.74 -6.36
C THR A 70 12.76 -4.70 -5.26
N ASP A 71 13.44 -5.05 -4.17
CA ASP A 71 13.81 -4.16 -3.06
C ASP A 71 15.22 -4.53 -2.59
N GLU A 72 16.19 -3.66 -2.89
CA GLU A 72 17.63 -3.92 -2.70
C GLU A 72 18.09 -5.21 -3.38
N THR A 73 18.43 -6.25 -2.61
CA THR A 73 18.91 -7.54 -3.12
C THR A 73 17.78 -8.55 -3.35
N ASP A 74 16.60 -8.27 -2.82
CA ASP A 74 15.50 -9.23 -2.82
C ASP A 74 14.58 -8.97 -4.02
N THR A 75 14.12 -10.04 -4.66
CA THR A 75 13.24 -9.99 -5.82
C THR A 75 12.19 -11.07 -5.72
N PHE A 76 10.94 -10.71 -6.02
CA PHE A 76 9.87 -11.69 -6.10
C PHE A 76 10.14 -12.69 -7.23
N THR A 77 9.82 -13.96 -6.99
CA THR A 77 9.81 -14.98 -8.05
C THR A 77 8.75 -14.63 -9.11
N SER A 78 8.91 -15.15 -10.34
CA SER A 78 7.95 -14.93 -11.42
C SER A 78 6.52 -15.38 -11.06
N VAL A 79 6.39 -16.43 -10.23
CA VAL A 79 5.09 -16.93 -9.74
C VAL A 79 4.46 -15.94 -8.75
N GLN A 80 5.26 -15.37 -7.84
CA GLN A 80 4.80 -14.33 -6.92
C GLN A 80 4.38 -13.06 -7.67
N ILE A 81 5.16 -12.62 -8.67
CA ILE A 81 4.80 -11.48 -9.54
C ILE A 81 3.45 -11.74 -10.23
N THR A 82 3.29 -12.90 -10.87
CA THR A 82 2.02 -13.28 -11.54
C THR A 82 0.84 -13.26 -10.55
N SER A 83 1.08 -13.66 -9.31
CA SER A 83 0.06 -13.66 -8.24
C SER A 83 -0.29 -12.24 -7.79
N LEU A 84 0.71 -11.37 -7.61
CA LEU A 84 0.53 -9.96 -7.29
C LEU A 84 -0.15 -9.18 -8.42
N GLU A 85 0.11 -9.53 -9.68
CA GLU A 85 -0.63 -8.98 -10.81
C GLU A 85 -2.11 -9.37 -10.79
N ALA A 86 -2.45 -10.59 -10.35
CA ALA A 86 -3.84 -10.99 -10.14
C ALA A 86 -4.49 -10.18 -9.01
N VAL A 87 -3.77 -9.91 -7.92
CA VAL A 87 -4.21 -9.00 -6.84
C VAL A 87 -4.46 -7.60 -7.39
N CYS A 88 -3.55 -7.04 -8.20
CA CYS A 88 -3.74 -5.74 -8.86
C CYS A 88 -5.02 -5.71 -9.70
N LYS A 89 -5.35 -6.80 -10.42
CA LYS A 89 -6.61 -6.89 -11.19
C LYS A 89 -7.83 -6.86 -10.29
N MET A 90 -7.80 -7.53 -9.13
CA MET A 90 -8.90 -7.49 -8.15
C MET A 90 -9.09 -6.09 -7.58
N ILE A 91 -8.01 -5.42 -7.18
CA ILE A 91 -8.05 -4.06 -6.62
C ILE A 91 -8.57 -3.06 -7.68
N LYS A 92 -8.09 -3.15 -8.93
CA LYS A 92 -8.62 -2.32 -10.04
C LYS A 92 -10.11 -2.59 -10.29
N LYS A 93 -10.55 -3.85 -10.19
CA LYS A 93 -11.97 -4.22 -10.35
C LYS A 93 -12.84 -3.58 -9.25
N ASN A 94 -12.29 -3.35 -8.07
CA ASN A 94 -12.97 -2.65 -6.99
C ASN A 94 -12.94 -1.12 -7.14
N HIS A 95 -12.37 -0.59 -8.24
CA HIS A 95 -12.23 0.85 -8.53
C HIS A 95 -11.17 1.60 -7.73
N ALA A 96 -10.32 0.89 -6.99
CA ALA A 96 -9.17 1.49 -6.30
C ALA A 96 -7.99 1.75 -7.25
N LYS A 97 -7.13 2.69 -6.87
CA LYS A 97 -5.95 3.08 -7.66
C LYS A 97 -4.86 2.02 -7.50
N VAL A 98 -4.27 1.61 -8.62
CA VAL A 98 -3.05 0.78 -8.63
C VAL A 98 -1.96 1.53 -9.36
N CYS A 99 -0.82 1.68 -8.69
CA CYS A 99 0.40 2.27 -9.24
C CYS A 99 1.47 1.18 -9.44
N HIS A 100 2.42 1.45 -10.33
CA HIS A 100 3.48 0.50 -10.71
C HIS A 100 4.88 0.99 -10.35
N SER A 101 5.01 2.18 -9.75
CA SER A 101 6.28 2.72 -9.28
C SER A 101 6.10 3.74 -8.15
N LEU A 102 7.16 4.00 -7.40
CA LEU A 102 7.17 5.07 -6.39
C LEU A 102 6.98 6.47 -7.00
N GLN A 103 7.42 6.68 -8.24
CA GLN A 103 7.21 7.93 -8.95
C GLN A 103 5.72 8.15 -9.25
N GLU A 104 5.05 7.13 -9.81
CA GLU A 104 3.61 7.22 -10.10
C GLU A 104 2.78 7.46 -8.83
N ILE A 105 3.18 6.86 -7.70
CA ILE A 105 2.55 7.14 -6.40
C ILE A 105 2.74 8.61 -6.02
N ALA A 106 3.96 9.13 -6.12
CA ALA A 106 4.27 10.50 -5.75
C ALA A 106 3.53 11.51 -6.63
N ASP A 107 3.52 11.30 -7.94
CA ASP A 107 2.80 12.15 -8.90
C ASP A 107 1.31 12.18 -8.57
N TYR A 108 0.69 11.01 -8.37
CA TYR A 108 -0.73 10.90 -8.04
C TYR A 108 -1.10 11.59 -6.72
N LEU A 109 -0.29 11.40 -5.67
CA LEU A 109 -0.58 11.96 -4.36
C LEU A 109 -0.28 13.45 -4.27
N ASN A 110 0.74 13.93 -4.98
CA ASN A 110 1.07 15.37 -5.00
C ASN A 110 0.05 16.17 -5.83
N ASP A 111 -0.53 15.59 -6.88
CA ASP A 111 -1.60 16.23 -7.67
C ASP A 111 -2.95 16.32 -6.92
N ALA A 112 -3.11 15.53 -5.86
CA ALA A 112 -4.34 15.52 -5.04
C ALA A 112 -4.36 16.60 -3.94
N VAL A 113 -3.29 17.38 -3.81
CA VAL A 113 -3.10 18.47 -2.81
C VAL A 113 -3.15 19.82 -3.52
#